data_AF-A0A975RC49-F1
#
_entry.id   AF-A0A975RC49-F1
#
_cell.length_a   1.000
_cell.length_b   1.000
_cell.length_c   1.000
_cell.angle_alpha   90.00
_cell.angle_beta   90.00
_cell.angle_gamma   90.00
#
_symmetry.space_group_name_H-M   'P 1'
#
loop_
_entity.id
_entity.type
_entity.pdbx_description
1 polymer ?
#
loop_
_entity_poly.entity_id
_entity_poly.type
_entity_poly.pdbx_seq_one_letter_code
_entity_poly.pdbx_strand_id
1 'polypeptide(L)'
;MCWICGHPDGGGGTVLVVHPGSPQQPYQGGPYQQGGRPQQGYPHQNPQQNFGQPPYGYPQQGQGYPPPKKPKTGLIAGIAAGVVVLVLAVVAIVVFTGDDDEPSQAQPSGPPPAPPKPTAAPDKYTKLPTCQEVASKLPDLPALDPRTARSAPKEGSTYPEYLMSCSFRQETPGASRAKVISVDATMYSTDPRGYPAGTEEATGYFEAGIRNGNEEAKDLGIGDRAAWQKPVLDIPNQKPDCELNVLDGNVRLEVRENGIDDPEMKGRDWTDPVCRSATQARAKKFRDAILGEK
;
A
#
# COMPACT_ATOMS: atom_id res chain seq x y z
N MET A 1 21.44 47.26 8.06
CA MET A 1 21.88 46.75 6.75
C MET A 1 23.38 46.51 6.78
N CYS A 2 23.87 45.37 6.29
CA CYS A 2 25.24 45.24 5.81
C CYS A 2 25.27 44.15 4.73
N TRP A 3 25.94 44.42 3.61
CA TRP A 3 25.89 43.63 2.38
C TRP A 3 27.33 43.22 2.08
N ILE A 4 27.63 41.92 2.04
CA ILE A 4 28.93 41.42 1.54
C ILE A 4 28.67 40.22 0.63
N CYS A 5 28.81 40.44 -0.68
CA CYS A 5 28.99 39.37 -1.66
C CYS A 5 30.47 39.00 -1.71
N GLY A 6 30.78 37.71 -1.86
CA GLY A 6 32.18 37.25 -1.89
C GLY A 6 32.33 35.77 -2.21
N HIS A 7 32.35 35.46 -3.50
CA HIS A 7 32.91 34.26 -4.16
C HIS A 7 33.48 34.77 -5.50
N PRO A 8 34.62 34.24 -6.02
CA PRO A 8 34.63 32.84 -6.48
C PRO A 8 35.96 32.06 -6.34
N ASP A 9 35.83 30.75 -6.63
CA ASP A 9 36.79 29.79 -7.20
C ASP A 9 38.24 29.67 -6.70
N GLY A 10 38.64 28.44 -6.31
CA GLY A 10 40.06 28.12 -6.19
C GLY A 10 40.49 26.81 -5.51
N GLY A 11 40.04 25.64 -6.01
CA GLY A 11 40.88 24.44 -6.02
C GLY A 11 40.94 23.49 -4.79
N GLY A 12 40.85 22.19 -5.09
CA GLY A 12 41.80 21.20 -4.57
C GLY A 12 41.35 20.25 -3.44
N GLY A 13 41.39 18.94 -3.74
CA GLY A 13 41.85 17.95 -2.76
C GLY A 13 40.79 17.18 -1.97
N THR A 14 40.28 16.09 -2.55
CA THR A 14 39.79 14.95 -1.76
C THR A 14 40.94 14.28 -1.02
N VAL A 15 41.10 14.56 0.27
CA VAL A 15 42.09 13.86 1.11
C VAL A 15 41.51 12.54 1.62
N LEU A 16 41.80 11.47 0.86
CA LEU A 16 41.66 10.10 1.36
C LEU A 16 42.74 9.83 2.43
N VAL A 17 42.32 9.65 3.68
CA VAL A 17 43.22 9.29 4.79
C VAL A 17 43.57 7.80 4.70
N VAL A 18 44.60 7.49 3.90
CA VAL A 18 45.19 6.15 3.82
C VAL A 18 46.17 5.95 4.98
N HIS A 19 45.90 4.95 5.82
CA HIS A 19 46.84 4.55 6.88
C HIS A 19 47.93 3.62 6.29
N PRO A 20 49.22 3.89 6.51
CA PRO A 20 50.31 3.03 6.03
C PRO A 20 50.69 1.95 7.05
N GLY A 21 51.06 0.76 6.56
CA GLY A 21 51.98 -0.14 7.27
C GLY A 21 51.44 -1.51 7.70
N SER A 22 51.49 -2.48 6.80
CA SER A 22 51.78 -3.88 7.16
C SER A 22 52.45 -4.61 5.97
N PRO A 23 53.51 -5.42 6.21
CA PRO A 23 54.41 -5.87 5.16
C PRO A 23 53.91 -7.07 4.35
N GLN A 24 54.29 -7.11 3.08
CA GLN A 24 54.04 -8.22 2.15
C GLN A 24 54.92 -9.45 2.48
N GLN A 25 54.36 -10.65 2.25
CA GLN A 25 55.08 -11.92 2.20
C GLN A 25 54.65 -12.68 0.93
N PRO A 26 55.57 -13.04 0.02
CA PRO A 26 55.28 -13.86 -1.16
C PRO A 26 55.67 -15.33 -0.95
N TYR A 27 54.96 -16.27 -1.59
CA TYR A 27 55.48 -17.45 -2.33
C TYR A 27 54.30 -18.29 -2.86
N GLN A 28 54.27 -18.56 -4.18
CA GLN A 28 54.58 -19.83 -4.85
C GLN A 28 53.70 -21.05 -4.50
N GLY A 29 53.16 -21.69 -5.54
CA GLY A 29 52.32 -22.89 -5.43
C GLY A 29 53.08 -24.21 -5.60
N GLY A 30 52.42 -25.33 -5.28
CA GLY A 30 52.93 -26.69 -5.45
C GLY A 30 51.86 -27.76 -5.07
N PRO A 31 52.02 -29.04 -5.45
CA PRO A 31 50.87 -29.91 -5.71
C PRO A 31 50.85 -31.32 -5.04
N TYR A 32 49.66 -31.95 -5.06
CA TYR A 32 49.34 -33.39 -4.89
C TYR A 32 49.27 -34.04 -3.49
N GLN A 33 48.48 -35.15 -3.45
CA GLN A 33 48.40 -36.28 -2.48
C GLN A 33 47.60 -36.12 -1.16
N GLN A 34 47.17 -37.18 -0.44
CA GLN A 34 46.62 -38.54 -0.79
C GLN A 34 46.21 -39.28 0.53
N GLY A 35 45.03 -39.93 0.60
CA GLY A 35 44.62 -40.90 1.65
C GLY A 35 44.05 -40.34 2.98
N GLY A 36 43.24 -41.06 3.78
CA GLY A 36 42.49 -42.32 3.54
C GLY A 36 41.87 -43.02 4.79
N ARG A 37 40.66 -43.61 4.62
CA ARG A 37 39.98 -44.69 5.43
C ARG A 37 39.43 -44.35 6.86
N PRO A 38 38.54 -45.19 7.48
CA PRO A 38 37.73 -46.34 6.99
C PRO A 38 36.19 -46.26 7.27
N GLN A 39 35.45 -47.35 6.97
CA GLN A 39 33.96 -47.49 6.90
C GLN A 39 33.25 -48.08 8.14
N GLN A 40 31.90 -47.91 8.19
CA GLN A 40 30.83 -48.90 8.48
C GLN A 40 29.45 -48.27 8.09
N GLY A 41 28.35 -48.97 7.76
CA GLY A 41 28.15 -50.36 7.29
C GLY A 41 26.67 -50.85 7.30
N TYR A 42 26.32 -51.76 6.37
CA TYR A 42 25.15 -52.70 6.30
C TYR A 42 23.73 -52.19 5.85
N PRO A 43 22.86 -53.01 5.19
CA PRO A 43 23.00 -53.47 3.79
C PRO A 43 21.66 -53.49 2.96
N HIS A 44 21.65 -54.22 1.81
CA HIS A 44 20.49 -54.76 1.03
C HIS A 44 19.65 -53.80 0.13
N GLN A 45 19.15 -54.20 -1.06
CA GLN A 45 19.52 -55.29 -1.99
C GLN A 45 19.01 -54.97 -3.44
N ASN A 46 19.54 -55.68 -4.45
CA ASN A 46 19.31 -55.56 -5.91
C ASN A 46 18.04 -56.38 -6.36
N PRO A 47 17.65 -56.62 -7.66
CA PRO A 47 18.19 -56.16 -8.96
C PRO A 47 17.21 -55.82 -10.13
N GLN A 48 17.83 -55.31 -11.21
CA GLN A 48 17.50 -55.24 -12.67
C GLN A 48 16.30 -56.02 -13.30
N GLN A 49 15.71 -55.44 -14.37
CA GLN A 49 15.66 -55.90 -15.79
C GLN A 49 14.47 -55.21 -16.55
N ASN A 50 14.31 -55.17 -17.88
CA ASN A 50 15.12 -54.89 -19.09
C ASN A 50 14.26 -55.28 -20.33
N PHE A 51 14.15 -54.41 -21.36
CA PHE A 51 13.56 -54.64 -22.72
C PHE A 51 12.02 -54.80 -22.93
N GLY A 52 11.50 -54.14 -24.00
CA GLY A 52 10.23 -54.51 -24.68
C GLY A 52 9.39 -53.37 -25.32
N GLN A 53 9.45 -53.20 -26.64
CA GLN A 53 8.31 -52.72 -27.50
C GLN A 53 7.65 -53.98 -28.14
N PRO A 54 6.49 -53.96 -28.87
CA PRO A 54 5.56 -52.89 -29.32
C PRO A 54 4.08 -53.22 -28.86
N PRO A 55 2.92 -52.93 -29.53
CA PRO A 55 2.58 -52.08 -30.70
C PRO A 55 1.32 -51.15 -30.54
N TYR A 56 0.89 -50.54 -31.66
CA TYR A 56 -0.28 -49.66 -31.88
C TYR A 56 -1.67 -50.23 -31.50
N GLY A 57 -2.61 -49.37 -31.08
CA GLY A 57 -4.06 -49.68 -31.00
C GLY A 57 -4.96 -48.52 -30.49
N TYR A 58 -6.00 -48.16 -31.26
CA TYR A 58 -7.08 -47.20 -30.92
C TYR A 58 -8.23 -47.89 -30.13
N PRO A 59 -9.06 -47.19 -29.30
CA PRO A 59 -10.18 -46.40 -29.85
C PRO A 59 -10.60 -45.13 -29.05
N GLN A 60 -11.63 -44.46 -29.61
CA GLN A 60 -12.16 -43.13 -29.30
C GLN A 60 -13.36 -43.17 -28.31
N GLN A 61 -13.44 -42.23 -27.35
CA GLN A 61 -14.65 -41.72 -26.64
C GLN A 61 -14.21 -40.62 -25.63
N GLY A 62 -14.98 -39.58 -25.26
CA GLY A 62 -16.34 -39.23 -25.71
C GLY A 62 -17.18 -38.35 -24.76
N GLN A 63 -16.60 -37.50 -23.89
CA GLN A 63 -17.31 -36.56 -22.99
C GLN A 63 -16.41 -35.31 -22.74
N GLY A 64 -16.87 -34.08 -22.48
CA GLY A 64 -18.24 -33.57 -22.36
C GLY A 64 -18.24 -32.23 -21.58
N TYR A 65 -17.70 -31.15 -22.17
CA TYR A 65 -17.50 -29.87 -21.47
C TYR A 65 -18.83 -29.12 -21.20
N PRO A 66 -19.03 -28.53 -20.01
CA PRO A 66 -20.21 -27.72 -19.72
C PRO A 66 -20.17 -26.39 -20.51
N PRO A 67 -21.33 -25.88 -20.98
CA PRO A 67 -21.37 -24.67 -21.79
C PRO A 67 -21.00 -23.41 -20.98
N PRO A 68 -20.25 -22.46 -21.56
CA PRO A 68 -19.86 -21.22 -20.88
C PRO A 68 -21.07 -20.33 -20.60
N LYS A 69 -21.14 -19.78 -19.38
CA LYS A 69 -22.18 -18.84 -18.97
C LYS A 69 -22.02 -17.52 -19.72
N LYS A 70 -23.06 -17.07 -20.43
CA LYS A 70 -23.06 -15.82 -21.20
C LYS A 70 -22.83 -14.60 -20.27
N PRO A 71 -21.96 -13.63 -20.64
CA PRO A 71 -21.78 -12.41 -19.87
C PRO A 71 -23.03 -11.52 -19.94
N LYS A 72 -23.42 -10.91 -18.82
CA LYS A 72 -24.62 -10.05 -18.71
C LYS A 72 -24.39 -8.62 -19.22
N THR A 73 -23.57 -8.44 -20.25
CA THR A 73 -23.11 -7.12 -20.74
C THR A 73 -24.26 -6.20 -21.14
N GLY A 74 -25.36 -6.77 -21.67
CA GLY A 74 -26.55 -6.00 -22.04
C GLY A 74 -27.30 -5.34 -20.87
N LEU A 75 -27.20 -5.88 -19.65
CA LEU A 75 -27.86 -5.29 -18.48
C LEU A 75 -27.09 -4.05 -17.97
N ILE A 76 -25.75 -4.08 -18.02
CA ILE A 76 -24.91 -2.94 -17.67
C ILE A 76 -25.07 -1.82 -18.72
N ALA A 77 -25.09 -2.17 -20.01
CA ALA A 77 -25.36 -1.22 -21.09
C ALA A 77 -26.76 -0.57 -20.95
N GLY A 78 -27.78 -1.34 -20.56
CA GLY A 78 -29.13 -0.82 -20.29
C GLY A 78 -29.19 0.17 -19.12
N ILE A 79 -28.50 -0.12 -18.01
CA ILE A 79 -28.45 0.79 -16.86
C ILE A 79 -27.71 2.09 -17.22
N ALA A 80 -26.57 1.99 -17.92
CA ALA A 80 -25.81 3.16 -18.36
C ALA A 80 -26.64 4.09 -19.27
N ALA A 81 -27.37 3.52 -20.23
CA ALA A 81 -28.29 4.28 -21.09
C ALA A 81 -29.43 4.93 -20.29
N GLY A 82 -30.01 4.21 -19.34
CA GLY A 82 -31.08 4.73 -18.47
C GLY A 82 -30.65 5.93 -17.63
N VAL A 83 -29.46 5.89 -17.02
CA VAL A 83 -28.92 7.01 -16.23
C VAL A 83 -28.68 8.25 -17.09
N VAL A 84 -28.14 8.10 -18.30
CA VAL A 84 -27.91 9.24 -19.22
C VAL A 84 -29.22 9.92 -19.60
N VAL A 85 -30.27 9.16 -19.94
CA VAL A 85 -31.59 9.74 -20.26
C VAL A 85 -32.18 10.48 -19.06
N LEU A 86 -32.03 9.94 -17.84
CA LEU A 86 -32.55 10.56 -16.62
C LEU A 86 -31.83 11.89 -16.30
N VAL A 87 -30.51 11.94 -16.46
CA VAL A 87 -29.74 13.19 -16.29
C VAL A 87 -30.14 14.24 -17.34
N LEU A 88 -30.29 13.84 -18.60
CA LEU A 88 -30.74 14.74 -19.67
C LEU A 88 -32.15 15.29 -19.41
N ALA A 89 -33.06 14.48 -18.87
CA ALA A 89 -34.40 14.93 -18.50
C ALA A 89 -34.38 15.98 -17.36
N VAL A 90 -33.56 15.78 -16.33
CA VAL A 90 -33.40 16.74 -15.23
C VAL A 90 -32.82 18.06 -15.73
N VAL A 91 -31.78 18.02 -16.58
CA VAL A 91 -31.21 19.23 -17.19
C VAL A 91 -32.23 19.96 -18.06
N ALA A 92 -33.02 19.24 -18.86
CA ALA A 92 -34.06 19.84 -19.69
C ALA A 92 -35.12 20.55 -18.83
N ILE A 93 -35.57 19.95 -17.73
CA ILE A 93 -36.54 20.58 -16.81
C ILE A 93 -35.96 21.87 -16.24
N VAL A 94 -34.74 21.85 -15.70
CA VAL A 94 -34.11 23.05 -15.11
C VAL A 94 -33.93 24.18 -16.13
N VAL A 95 -33.63 23.86 -17.40
CA VAL A 95 -33.49 24.86 -18.47
C VAL A 95 -34.86 25.41 -18.93
N PHE A 96 -35.91 24.59 -18.96
CA PHE A 96 -37.25 25.00 -19.41
C PHE A 96 -38.17 25.55 -18.29
N THR A 97 -37.74 25.53 -17.02
CA THR A 97 -38.48 26.17 -15.90
C THR A 97 -37.74 27.35 -15.27
N GLY A 98 -36.69 27.87 -15.92
CA GLY A 98 -36.09 29.18 -15.59
C GLY A 98 -36.78 30.30 -16.38
N ASP A 99 -37.00 31.44 -15.73
CA ASP A 99 -37.91 32.51 -16.18
C ASP A 99 -37.61 33.15 -17.56
N ASP A 100 -38.67 33.70 -18.17
CA ASP A 100 -38.66 34.47 -19.42
C ASP A 100 -37.90 35.81 -19.33
N ASP A 101 -37.10 36.14 -20.35
CA ASP A 101 -36.79 37.53 -20.74
C ASP A 101 -36.34 37.63 -22.22
N GLU A 102 -36.44 38.83 -22.80
CA GLU A 102 -36.57 39.12 -24.26
C GLU A 102 -35.46 38.65 -25.25
N PRO A 103 -35.79 38.50 -26.56
CA PRO A 103 -34.89 37.95 -27.58
C PRO A 103 -33.87 38.98 -28.12
N SER A 104 -32.59 38.80 -27.78
CA SER A 104 -31.48 39.57 -28.36
C SER A 104 -30.80 38.86 -29.54
N GLN A 105 -30.11 39.64 -30.38
CA GLN A 105 -29.76 39.34 -31.77
C GLN A 105 -28.83 38.13 -31.98
N ALA A 106 -28.98 37.49 -33.15
CA ALA A 106 -28.20 36.33 -33.56
C ALA A 106 -26.70 36.63 -33.71
N GLN A 107 -25.91 36.15 -32.75
CA GLN A 107 -24.45 36.11 -32.80
C GLN A 107 -23.99 34.81 -33.50
N PRO A 108 -22.93 34.81 -34.33
CA PRO A 108 -22.51 33.62 -35.07
C PRO A 108 -22.16 32.44 -34.14
N SER A 109 -22.73 31.28 -34.46
CA SER A 109 -22.65 30.06 -33.65
C SER A 109 -21.24 29.46 -33.61
N GLY A 110 -20.40 29.97 -32.71
CA GLY A 110 -19.29 29.20 -32.17
C GLY A 110 -19.81 27.95 -31.43
N PRO A 111 -19.01 26.87 -31.32
CA PRO A 111 -19.39 25.74 -30.47
C PRO A 111 -19.66 26.25 -29.04
N PRO A 112 -20.69 25.72 -28.34
CA PRO A 112 -21.00 26.17 -26.99
C PRO A 112 -19.76 26.00 -26.10
N PRO A 113 -19.47 26.96 -25.19
CA PRO A 113 -18.35 26.84 -24.28
C PRO A 113 -18.46 25.51 -23.54
N ALA A 114 -17.38 24.72 -23.57
CA ALA A 114 -17.35 23.45 -22.87
C ALA A 114 -17.75 23.68 -21.40
N PRO A 115 -18.61 22.83 -20.81
CA PRO A 115 -19.02 23.01 -19.42
C PRO A 115 -17.76 23.08 -18.53
N PRO A 116 -17.72 24.00 -17.56
CA PRO A 116 -16.55 24.14 -16.70
C PRO A 116 -16.22 22.79 -16.09
N LYS A 117 -15.01 22.28 -16.35
CA LYS A 117 -14.55 21.01 -15.80
C LYS A 117 -14.74 21.09 -14.28
N PRO A 118 -15.40 20.11 -13.63
CA PRO A 118 -15.62 20.15 -12.19
C PRO A 118 -14.31 20.48 -11.49
N THR A 119 -14.29 21.60 -10.76
CA THR A 119 -13.11 21.98 -9.98
C THR A 119 -13.04 21.00 -8.82
N ALA A 120 -12.08 20.08 -8.90
CA ALA A 120 -11.77 19.13 -7.85
C ALA A 120 -11.69 19.84 -6.49
N ALA A 121 -12.28 19.24 -5.46
CA ALA A 121 -12.12 19.74 -4.10
C ALA A 121 -10.62 19.79 -3.75
N PRO A 122 -10.12 20.87 -3.12
CA PRO A 122 -8.70 21.00 -2.81
C PRO A 122 -8.24 19.91 -1.84
N ASP A 123 -6.96 19.52 -1.95
CA ASP A 123 -6.33 18.57 -1.04
C ASP A 123 -6.36 19.10 0.40
N LYS A 124 -6.81 18.28 1.35
CA LYS A 124 -6.87 18.59 2.79
C LYS A 124 -5.46 18.70 3.39
N TYR A 125 -4.54 17.87 2.92
CA TYR A 125 -3.16 17.79 3.37
C TYR A 125 -2.17 17.92 2.20
N THR A 126 -1.12 18.70 2.40
CA THR A 126 -0.07 18.97 1.40
C THR A 126 1.32 18.48 1.82
N LYS A 127 1.44 17.90 3.02
CA LYS A 127 2.67 17.33 3.58
C LYS A 127 2.34 16.30 4.65
N LEU A 128 3.20 15.29 4.77
CA LEU A 128 3.25 14.39 5.93
C LEU A 128 4.52 14.69 6.75
N PRO A 129 4.52 14.48 8.07
CA PRO A 129 5.73 14.53 8.88
C PRO A 129 6.68 13.37 8.55
N THR A 130 7.88 13.43 9.13
CA THR A 130 8.83 12.31 9.19
C THR A 130 8.51 11.35 10.34
N CYS A 131 8.98 10.11 10.25
CA CYS A 131 8.84 9.14 11.35
C CYS A 131 9.48 9.61 12.67
N GLN A 132 10.55 10.40 12.62
CA GLN A 132 11.19 10.99 13.80
C GLN A 132 10.29 12.05 14.47
N GLU A 133 9.58 12.88 13.68
CA GLU A 133 8.59 13.82 14.21
C GLU A 133 7.36 13.10 14.79
N VAL A 134 6.91 11.99 14.18
CA VAL A 134 5.82 11.17 14.74
C VAL A 134 6.26 10.52 16.07
N ALA A 135 7.47 9.96 16.11
CA ALA A 135 8.05 9.38 17.32
C ALA A 135 8.19 10.40 18.46
N SER A 136 8.59 11.64 18.18
CA SER A 136 8.73 12.67 19.21
C SER A 136 7.39 13.16 19.78
N LYS A 137 6.29 13.03 19.02
CA LYS A 137 4.93 13.29 19.50
C LYS A 137 4.31 12.14 20.30
N LEU A 138 4.82 10.92 20.16
CA LEU A 138 4.25 9.70 20.73
C LEU A 138 5.30 8.95 21.60
N PRO A 139 5.71 9.53 22.74
CA PRO A 139 6.77 8.97 23.60
C PRO A 139 6.37 7.68 24.34
N ASP A 140 5.10 7.27 24.26
CA ASP A 140 4.58 6.01 24.80
C ASP A 140 4.70 4.82 23.83
N LEU A 141 5.24 5.04 22.63
CA LEU A 141 5.57 3.97 21.68
C LEU A 141 6.91 3.30 22.01
N PRO A 142 7.13 2.07 21.54
CA PRO A 142 8.46 1.48 21.48
C PRO A 142 9.45 2.33 20.67
N ALA A 143 10.74 1.96 20.71
CA ALA A 143 11.75 2.62 19.89
C ALA A 143 11.42 2.49 18.39
N LEU A 144 11.52 3.61 17.65
CA LEU A 144 11.43 3.63 16.19
C LEU A 144 12.53 2.75 15.59
N ASP A 145 12.16 1.82 14.70
CA ASP A 145 13.12 1.00 13.95
C ASP A 145 13.63 1.79 12.73
N PRO A 146 14.92 2.23 12.73
CA PRO A 146 15.45 3.06 11.66
C PRO A 146 15.61 2.31 10.33
N ARG A 147 15.43 0.98 10.31
CA ARG A 147 15.58 0.15 9.10
C ARG A 147 14.32 0.14 8.24
N THR A 148 13.16 0.35 8.86
CA THR A 148 11.85 0.40 8.18
C THR A 148 11.32 1.81 8.05
N ALA A 149 11.71 2.73 8.94
CA ALA A 149 11.36 4.15 8.88
C ALA A 149 11.70 4.78 7.52
N ARG A 150 10.68 5.23 6.78
CA ARG A 150 10.78 5.84 5.44
C ARG A 150 9.82 7.01 5.33
N SER A 151 10.22 8.05 4.61
CA SER A 151 9.37 9.22 4.29
C SER A 151 9.85 9.80 2.96
N ALA A 152 9.10 9.61 1.88
CA ALA A 152 9.51 10.03 0.54
C ALA A 152 8.32 10.16 -0.44
N PRO A 153 8.45 10.97 -1.50
CA PRO A 153 7.64 10.81 -2.70
C PRO A 153 7.80 9.39 -3.26
N LYS A 154 6.71 8.80 -3.73
CA LYS A 154 6.72 7.48 -4.36
C LYS A 154 7.07 7.63 -5.84
N GLU A 155 8.23 7.12 -6.23
CA GLU A 155 8.64 7.16 -7.64
C GLU A 155 7.87 6.14 -8.47
N GLY A 156 7.54 6.50 -9.71
CA GLY A 156 6.89 5.60 -10.68
C GLY A 156 5.40 5.35 -10.48
N SER A 157 4.73 6.00 -9.51
CA SER A 157 3.26 6.01 -9.45
C SER A 157 2.65 6.87 -10.56
N THR A 158 1.46 6.51 -11.02
CA THR A 158 0.67 7.31 -11.99
C THR A 158 0.36 8.70 -11.46
N TYR A 159 0.15 8.79 -10.14
CA TYR A 159 -0.23 10.00 -9.41
C TYR A 159 0.90 10.48 -8.49
N PRO A 160 0.97 11.77 -8.14
CA PRO A 160 1.89 12.27 -7.14
C PRO A 160 1.48 11.76 -5.74
N GLU A 161 2.13 10.69 -5.29
CA GLU A 161 1.95 10.07 -3.99
C GLU A 161 3.14 10.37 -3.06
N TYR A 162 2.88 10.65 -1.79
CA TYR A 162 3.90 10.69 -0.73
C TYR A 162 3.63 9.59 0.29
N LEU A 163 4.64 8.78 0.57
CA LEU A 163 4.58 7.66 1.52
C LEU A 163 5.42 7.96 2.75
N MET A 164 4.80 7.84 3.92
CA MET A 164 5.49 7.70 5.20
C MET A 164 5.22 6.29 5.74
N SER A 165 6.25 5.55 6.13
CA SER A 165 6.15 4.20 6.71
C SER A 165 7.02 4.14 7.95
N CYS A 166 6.42 3.92 9.12
CA CYS A 166 7.12 3.93 10.40
C CYS A 166 6.82 2.63 11.17
N SER A 167 7.85 1.97 11.71
CA SER A 167 7.65 0.84 12.63
C SER A 167 8.35 1.11 13.95
N PHE A 168 7.70 0.71 15.05
CA PHE A 168 8.18 0.85 16.42
C PHE A 168 8.30 -0.54 17.01
N ARG A 169 9.49 -0.91 17.49
CA ARG A 169 9.85 -2.28 17.88
C ARG A 169 10.22 -2.38 19.35
N GLN A 170 9.65 -3.36 20.04
CA GLN A 170 10.04 -3.74 21.41
C GLN A 170 10.46 -5.20 21.46
N GLU A 171 11.71 -5.45 21.85
CA GLU A 171 12.17 -6.80 22.20
C GLU A 171 11.74 -7.12 23.63
N THR A 172 11.07 -8.25 23.83
CA THR A 172 10.69 -8.75 25.16
C THR A 172 11.53 -9.98 25.48
N PRO A 173 12.31 -10.00 26.58
CA PRO A 173 13.11 -11.17 26.95
C PRO A 173 12.25 -12.43 27.10
N GLY A 174 12.61 -13.49 26.38
CA GLY A 174 11.86 -14.76 26.37
C GLY A 174 10.66 -14.82 25.43
N ALA A 175 10.29 -13.72 24.76
CA ALA A 175 9.29 -13.77 23.69
C ALA A 175 9.88 -14.40 22.41
N SER A 176 9.04 -15.11 21.66
CA SER A 176 9.37 -15.69 20.36
C SER A 176 9.42 -14.65 19.25
N ARG A 177 8.69 -13.53 19.41
CA ARG A 177 8.67 -12.38 18.48
C ARG A 177 8.57 -11.05 19.24
N ALA A 178 9.27 -10.03 18.73
CA ALA A 178 9.13 -8.64 19.18
C ALA A 178 7.69 -8.12 18.98
N LYS A 179 7.25 -7.20 19.85
CA LYS A 179 6.08 -6.35 19.56
C LYS A 179 6.50 -5.36 18.48
N VAL A 180 5.70 -5.25 17.42
CA VAL A 180 5.89 -4.30 16.32
C VAL A 180 4.58 -3.56 16.12
N ILE A 181 4.65 -2.24 16.23
CA ILE A 181 3.56 -1.33 15.84
C ILE A 181 4.02 -0.65 14.55
N SER A 182 3.20 -0.69 13.51
CA SER A 182 3.46 0.01 12.25
C SER A 182 2.38 1.04 11.95
N VAL A 183 2.78 2.15 11.34
CA VAL A 183 1.88 3.09 10.68
C VAL A 183 2.40 3.43 9.30
N ASP A 184 1.55 3.26 8.30
CA ASP A 184 1.79 3.64 6.92
C ASP A 184 0.80 4.75 6.53
N ALA A 185 1.31 5.91 6.11
CA ALA A 185 0.53 7.04 5.65
C ALA A 185 0.82 7.31 4.17
N THR A 186 -0.20 7.17 3.33
CA THR A 186 -0.12 7.51 1.89
C THR A 186 -0.97 8.74 1.62
N MET A 187 -0.32 9.84 1.23
CA MET A 187 -0.96 11.08 0.81
C MET A 187 -0.98 11.14 -0.71
N TYR A 188 -2.17 11.35 -1.28
CA TYR A 188 -2.40 11.50 -2.71
C TYR A 188 -2.55 12.99 -3.00
N SER A 189 -1.83 13.53 -3.98
CA SER A 189 -1.93 14.96 -4.33
C SER A 189 -2.70 15.15 -5.64
N THR A 190 -3.58 16.14 -5.68
CA THR A 190 -4.29 16.55 -6.89
C THR A 190 -3.30 17.01 -7.95
N ASP A 191 -3.38 16.40 -9.13
CA ASP A 191 -2.43 16.66 -10.21
C ASP A 191 -2.96 17.73 -11.20
N PRO A 192 -2.20 18.81 -11.48
CA PRO A 192 -2.61 19.89 -12.38
C PRO A 192 -2.83 19.42 -13.83
N ARG A 193 -2.36 18.23 -14.22
CA ARG A 193 -2.65 17.60 -15.52
C ARG A 193 -4.11 17.13 -15.64
N GLY A 194 -4.90 17.24 -14.57
CA GLY A 194 -6.35 17.03 -14.58
C GLY A 194 -6.80 15.59 -14.38
N TYR A 195 -6.02 14.82 -13.63
CA TYR A 195 -6.39 13.53 -13.02
C TYR A 195 -7.46 13.73 -11.91
N PRO A 196 -8.00 12.66 -11.29
CA PRO A 196 -8.85 12.76 -10.12
C PRO A 196 -8.22 13.59 -8.99
N ALA A 197 -9.05 14.14 -8.12
CA ALA A 197 -8.58 14.81 -6.91
C ALA A 197 -7.80 13.82 -6.03
N GLY A 198 -6.82 14.30 -5.25
CA GLY A 198 -6.13 13.47 -4.26
C GLY A 198 -7.11 12.79 -3.29
N THR A 199 -8.16 13.51 -2.91
CA THR A 199 -9.29 13.01 -2.11
C THR A 199 -10.10 11.92 -2.82
N GLU A 200 -10.32 12.03 -4.13
CA GLU A 200 -11.04 11.02 -4.93
C GLU A 200 -10.22 9.73 -5.05
N GLU A 201 -8.91 9.83 -5.30
CA GLU A 201 -8.01 8.68 -5.39
C GLU A 201 -7.87 7.97 -4.02
N ALA A 202 -7.66 8.73 -2.93
CA ALA A 202 -7.63 8.19 -1.57
C ALA A 202 -8.92 7.45 -1.20
N THR A 203 -10.07 8.03 -1.55
CA THR A 203 -11.40 7.39 -1.38
C THR A 203 -11.51 6.13 -2.23
N GLY A 204 -11.09 6.19 -3.50
CA GLY A 204 -11.14 5.07 -4.44
C GLY A 204 -10.38 3.83 -3.95
N TYR A 205 -9.18 4.04 -3.37
CA TYR A 205 -8.41 2.98 -2.72
C TYR A 205 -9.09 2.44 -1.44
N PHE A 206 -9.59 3.32 -0.57
CA PHE A 206 -10.28 2.91 0.66
C PHE A 206 -11.51 2.03 0.33
N GLU A 207 -12.32 2.45 -0.64
CA GLU A 207 -13.46 1.68 -1.11
C GLU A 207 -13.07 0.39 -1.84
N ALA A 208 -11.91 0.34 -2.50
CA ALA A 208 -11.41 -0.92 -3.05
C ALA A 208 -11.13 -1.93 -1.93
N GLY A 209 -10.60 -1.47 -0.79
CA GLY A 209 -10.49 -2.27 0.44
C GLY A 209 -11.84 -2.81 0.92
N ILE A 210 -12.88 -1.96 1.01
CA ILE A 210 -14.24 -2.39 1.37
C ILE A 210 -14.79 -3.42 0.38
N ARG A 211 -14.67 -3.18 -0.93
CA ARG A 211 -15.09 -4.11 -2.00
C ARG A 211 -14.36 -5.46 -1.93
N ASN A 212 -13.12 -5.46 -1.44
CA ASN A 212 -12.31 -6.66 -1.23
C ASN A 212 -12.57 -7.36 0.12
N GLY A 213 -13.49 -6.84 0.94
CA GLY A 213 -13.98 -7.49 2.15
C GLY A 213 -13.52 -6.88 3.48
N ASN A 214 -12.88 -5.71 3.49
CA ASN A 214 -12.63 -4.96 4.72
C ASN A 214 -13.96 -4.54 5.39
N GLU A 215 -14.01 -4.58 6.71
CA GLU A 215 -15.20 -4.27 7.50
C GLU A 215 -15.24 -2.77 7.84
N GLU A 216 -16.17 -2.03 7.24
CA GLU A 216 -16.32 -0.58 7.50
C GLU A 216 -16.74 -0.32 8.96
N ALA A 217 -15.93 0.47 9.67
CA ALA A 217 -16.04 0.70 11.10
C ALA A 217 -16.55 2.13 11.36
N LYS A 218 -17.86 2.31 11.18
CA LYS A 218 -18.53 3.62 11.11
C LYS A 218 -18.46 4.44 12.40
N ASP A 219 -18.45 3.77 13.56
CA ASP A 219 -18.62 4.41 14.86
C ASP A 219 -17.30 4.68 15.61
N LEU A 220 -16.13 4.50 14.97
CA LEU A 220 -14.84 4.65 15.65
C LEU A 220 -14.48 6.11 15.97
N GLY A 221 -15.02 7.06 15.20
CA GLY A 221 -14.67 8.49 15.29
C GLY A 221 -13.19 8.75 15.01
N ILE A 222 -12.67 8.28 13.87
CA ILE A 222 -11.28 8.47 13.43
C ILE A 222 -11.28 8.78 11.93
N GLY A 223 -10.65 9.89 11.55
CA GLY A 223 -10.70 10.39 10.17
C GLY A 223 -12.13 10.67 9.70
N ASP A 224 -12.31 10.66 8.38
CA ASP A 224 -13.62 10.78 7.74
C ASP A 224 -14.30 9.40 7.63
N ARG A 225 -13.53 8.32 7.42
CA ARG A 225 -13.98 6.91 7.40
C ARG A 225 -12.90 5.99 7.95
N ALA A 226 -13.29 4.82 8.49
CA ALA A 226 -12.36 3.79 8.94
C ALA A 226 -12.86 2.38 8.60
N ALA A 227 -11.96 1.40 8.47
CA ALA A 227 -12.28 0.01 8.16
C ALA A 227 -11.22 -0.97 8.68
N TRP A 228 -11.66 -2.06 9.29
CA TRP A 228 -10.79 -3.16 9.70
C TRP A 228 -10.34 -3.95 8.47
N GLN A 229 -9.03 -4.15 8.32
CA GLN A 229 -8.52 -4.99 7.24
C GLN A 229 -8.93 -6.44 7.50
N LYS A 230 -9.54 -7.09 6.51
CA LYS A 230 -9.78 -8.52 6.57
C LYS A 230 -8.59 -9.26 5.96
N PRO A 231 -7.97 -10.23 6.67
CA PRO A 231 -6.93 -11.06 6.07
C PRO A 231 -7.44 -11.76 4.80
N VAL A 232 -6.79 -11.51 3.67
CA VAL A 232 -7.16 -12.08 2.36
C VAL A 232 -6.94 -13.60 2.33
N LEU A 233 -5.98 -14.09 3.12
CA LEU A 233 -5.64 -15.49 3.25
C LEU A 233 -5.65 -15.88 4.73
N ASP A 234 -6.43 -16.91 5.08
CA ASP A 234 -6.29 -17.64 6.32
C ASP A 234 -5.09 -18.60 6.18
N ILE A 235 -3.92 -18.13 6.60
CA ILE A 235 -2.68 -18.93 6.54
C ILE A 235 -2.53 -19.69 7.86
N PRO A 236 -2.53 -21.04 7.86
CA PRO A 236 -2.43 -21.81 9.09
C PRO A 236 -1.21 -21.44 9.93
N ASN A 237 -1.44 -21.14 11.21
CA ASN A 237 -0.45 -20.68 12.19
C ASN A 237 0.09 -19.25 11.99
N GLN A 238 -0.42 -18.48 11.02
CA GLN A 238 -0.29 -17.02 11.06
C GLN A 238 -1.37 -16.49 12.00
N LYS A 239 -0.96 -15.86 13.11
CA LYS A 239 -1.91 -15.00 13.85
C LYS A 239 -2.29 -13.83 12.95
N PRO A 240 -3.57 -13.44 12.88
CA PRO A 240 -3.96 -12.27 12.11
C PRO A 240 -3.38 -11.00 12.74
N ASP A 241 -2.89 -10.12 11.87
CA ASP A 241 -2.48 -8.77 12.23
C ASP A 241 -3.76 -7.93 12.45
N CYS A 242 -3.86 -7.18 13.55
CA CYS A 242 -4.96 -6.23 13.72
C CYS A 242 -4.60 -4.93 13.03
N GLU A 243 -5.13 -4.75 11.82
CA GLU A 243 -4.93 -3.55 11.01
C GLU A 243 -6.22 -2.74 10.87
N LEU A 244 -6.13 -1.45 11.18
CA LEU A 244 -7.15 -0.45 10.93
C LEU A 244 -6.72 0.48 9.79
N ASN A 245 -7.51 0.51 8.72
CA ASN A 245 -7.40 1.50 7.65
C ASN A 245 -8.26 2.71 8.01
N VAL A 246 -7.72 3.92 7.88
CA VAL A 246 -8.42 5.19 8.10
C VAL A 246 -8.23 6.07 6.87
N LEU A 247 -9.32 6.68 6.41
CA LEU A 247 -9.35 7.70 5.37
C LEU A 247 -9.60 9.06 6.03
N ASP A 248 -8.75 10.04 5.74
CA ASP A 248 -8.87 11.42 6.22
C ASP A 248 -8.46 12.34 5.06
N GLY A 249 -9.43 12.96 4.39
CA GLY A 249 -9.26 13.73 3.15
C GLY A 249 -8.53 12.95 2.06
N ASN A 250 -7.40 13.48 1.62
CA ASN A 250 -6.51 12.90 0.61
C ASN A 250 -5.41 12.00 1.20
N VAL A 251 -5.55 11.54 2.45
CA VAL A 251 -4.61 10.63 3.12
C VAL A 251 -5.30 9.33 3.52
N ARG A 252 -4.65 8.20 3.21
CA ARG A 252 -4.93 6.90 3.83
C ARG A 252 -3.88 6.61 4.90
N LEU A 253 -4.33 6.25 6.10
CA LEU A 253 -3.51 5.74 7.20
C LEU A 253 -3.81 4.25 7.38
N GLU A 254 -2.79 3.42 7.47
CA GLU A 254 -2.89 2.00 7.84
C GLU A 254 -2.13 1.85 9.16
N VAL A 255 -2.83 1.42 10.21
CA VAL A 255 -2.24 1.24 11.54
C VAL A 255 -2.36 -0.22 11.91
N ARG A 256 -1.21 -0.86 12.16
CA ARG A 256 -1.09 -2.30 12.37
C ARG A 256 -0.35 -2.59 13.67
N GLU A 257 -0.88 -3.50 14.47
CA GLU A 257 -0.20 -4.02 15.66
C GLU A 257 0.05 -5.53 15.55
N ASN A 258 1.32 -5.92 15.69
CA ASN A 258 1.81 -7.29 15.54
C ASN A 258 2.61 -7.70 16.78
N GLY A 259 2.34 -8.89 17.33
CA GLY A 259 3.13 -9.46 18.43
C GLY A 259 2.50 -10.73 18.98
N ILE A 260 3.03 -11.91 18.62
CA ILE A 260 2.38 -13.19 18.95
C ILE A 260 2.25 -13.43 20.47
N ASP A 261 3.23 -12.96 21.23
CA ASP A 261 3.35 -13.17 22.67
C ASP A 261 2.78 -12.00 23.50
N ASP A 262 2.24 -10.97 22.83
CA ASP A 262 1.64 -9.83 23.50
C ASP A 262 0.31 -10.22 24.16
N PRO A 263 0.08 -9.93 25.46
CA PRO A 263 -1.22 -10.14 26.09
C PRO A 263 -2.38 -9.40 25.41
N GLU A 264 -2.13 -8.26 24.75
CA GLU A 264 -3.11 -7.49 23.97
C GLU A 264 -3.47 -8.18 22.64
N MET A 265 -2.63 -9.10 22.17
CA MET A 265 -2.74 -9.84 20.89
C MET A 265 -2.97 -11.35 21.11
N LYS A 266 -3.58 -11.71 22.24
CA LYS A 266 -3.92 -13.12 22.57
C LYS A 266 -5.02 -13.70 21.69
N GLY A 267 -5.81 -12.85 21.04
CA GLY A 267 -6.77 -13.24 20.01
C GLY A 267 -6.15 -14.11 18.91
N ARG A 268 -6.98 -14.97 18.32
CA ARG A 268 -6.65 -15.73 17.10
C ARG A 268 -7.41 -15.22 15.87
N ASP A 269 -8.16 -14.13 16.03
CA ASP A 269 -9.02 -13.56 14.99
C ASP A 269 -8.84 -12.03 14.95
N TRP A 270 -8.90 -11.44 13.75
CA TRP A 270 -8.88 -9.99 13.51
C TRP A 270 -10.17 -9.30 14.01
N THR A 271 -11.18 -10.09 14.39
CA THR A 271 -12.39 -9.63 15.08
C THR A 271 -12.22 -9.47 16.60
N ASP A 272 -11.08 -9.86 17.17
CA ASP A 272 -10.87 -9.84 18.62
C ASP A 272 -11.02 -8.42 19.21
N PRO A 273 -11.89 -8.22 20.23
CA PRO A 273 -12.21 -6.89 20.74
C PRO A 273 -11.06 -6.24 21.52
N VAL A 274 -10.16 -7.02 22.13
CA VAL A 274 -8.97 -6.48 22.82
C VAL A 274 -8.01 -5.91 21.78
N CYS A 275 -7.76 -6.70 20.74
CA CYS A 275 -6.88 -6.38 19.62
C CYS A 275 -7.38 -5.14 18.84
N ARG A 276 -8.68 -5.09 18.52
CA ARG A 276 -9.34 -3.94 17.89
C ARG A 276 -9.32 -2.70 18.79
N SER A 277 -9.60 -2.83 20.09
CA SER A 277 -9.61 -1.67 21.00
C SER A 277 -8.22 -1.02 21.14
N ALA A 278 -7.16 -1.83 21.27
CA ALA A 278 -5.78 -1.34 21.29
C ALA A 278 -5.41 -0.60 19.99
N THR A 279 -5.63 -1.27 18.85
CA THR A 279 -5.34 -0.70 17.51
C THR A 279 -6.14 0.59 17.26
N GLN A 280 -7.41 0.65 17.65
CA GLN A 280 -8.24 1.86 17.54
C GLN A 280 -7.68 3.02 18.36
N ALA A 281 -7.29 2.77 19.62
CA ALA A 281 -6.74 3.79 20.50
C ALA A 281 -5.39 4.32 19.97
N ARG A 282 -4.57 3.45 19.39
CA ARG A 282 -3.29 3.85 18.78
C ARG A 282 -3.48 4.55 17.43
N ALA A 283 -4.48 4.15 16.64
CA ALA A 283 -4.82 4.82 15.39
C ALA A 283 -5.27 6.27 15.60
N LYS A 284 -6.03 6.57 16.68
CA LYS A 284 -6.33 7.95 17.08
C LYS A 284 -5.05 8.76 17.32
N LYS A 285 -4.16 8.24 18.17
CA LYS A 285 -2.86 8.88 18.47
C LYS A 285 -2.01 9.11 17.22
N PHE A 286 -1.90 8.13 16.33
CA PHE A 286 -1.17 8.30 15.06
C PHE A 286 -1.84 9.33 14.15
N ARG A 287 -3.16 9.26 13.98
CA ARG A 287 -3.91 10.23 13.17
C ARG A 287 -3.68 11.65 13.66
N ASP A 288 -3.75 11.90 14.97
CA ASP A 288 -3.54 13.24 15.53
C ASP A 288 -2.06 13.67 15.48
N ALA A 289 -1.11 12.73 15.64
CA ALA A 289 0.31 13.01 15.47
C ALA A 289 0.71 13.34 14.01
N ILE A 290 0.06 12.71 13.04
CA ILE A 290 0.38 12.81 11.60
C ILE A 290 -0.41 13.94 10.92
N LEU A 291 -1.72 14.00 11.18
CA LEU A 291 -2.71 14.82 10.47
C LEU A 291 -3.43 15.84 11.37
N GLY A 292 -3.13 15.88 12.67
CA GLY A 292 -3.64 16.93 13.56
C GLY A 292 -3.25 18.32 13.06
N GLU A 293 -4.20 19.25 13.12
CA GLU A 293 -3.98 20.65 12.73
C GLU A 293 -2.82 21.26 13.55
N LYS A 294 -1.99 22.09 12.88
CA LYS A 294 -0.87 22.82 13.48
C LYS A 294 -1.23 24.28 13.70
#